data_AF-A0A9D5MFK4-F1
#
_entry.id   AF-A0A9D5MFK4-F1
#
_cell.length_a   1.000
_cell.length_b   1.000
_cell.length_c   1.000
_cell.angle_alpha   90.00
_cell.angle_beta   90.00
_cell.angle_gamma   90.00
#
_symmetry.space_group_name_H-M   'P 1'
#
loop_
_entity.id
_entity.type
_entity.pdbx_description
1 polymer ?
#
loop_
_entity_poly.entity_id
_entity_poly.type
_entity_poly.pdbx_seq_one_letter_code
_entity_poly.pdbx_strand_id
1 'polypeptide(L)'
;MRFDAILILGHRLLPGDRPSDDLKRRIDCAVRLWREEGAGCMMPCGGLTPGRNVTEAEVMRDMLAERGIPRDAIRLEDASRITIENVVNASRLLPKGARVALVTSDYHLERAMDDLRRAGIDAVGVGAETPPGPYRDAMFEKERVISREFERLRAAGLTEDEISRLIVERVQARLIQENGFPKL
;
A
#
# COMPACT_ATOMS: atom_id res chain seq x y z
N MET A 1 8.79 0.18 -21.92
CA MET A 1 8.35 0.41 -20.53
C MET A 1 7.24 1.45 -20.57
N ARG A 2 6.11 1.14 -19.94
CA ARG A 2 4.92 2.00 -19.92
C ARG A 2 4.87 2.93 -18.70
N PHE A 3 5.50 2.54 -17.60
CA PHE A 3 5.51 3.27 -16.34
C PHE A 3 6.93 3.66 -15.94
N ASP A 4 7.07 4.75 -15.18
CA ASP A 4 8.34 5.11 -14.55
C ASP A 4 8.56 4.28 -13.28
N ALA A 5 7.47 3.99 -12.55
CA ALA A 5 7.51 3.16 -11.36
C ALA A 5 6.24 2.34 -11.17
N ILE A 6 6.40 1.13 -10.63
CA ILE A 6 5.32 0.33 -10.05
C ILE A 6 5.43 0.44 -8.53
N LEU A 7 4.51 1.19 -7.91
CA LEU A 7 4.40 1.33 -6.46
C LEU A 7 3.61 0.15 -5.91
N ILE A 8 4.13 -0.55 -4.91
CA ILE A 8 3.50 -1.74 -4.33
C ILE A 8 3.24 -1.45 -2.86
N LEU A 9 1.98 -1.33 -2.47
CA LEU A 9 1.65 -1.06 -1.07
C LEU A 9 1.76 -2.32 -0.23
N GLY A 10 2.44 -2.17 0.90
CA GLY A 10 2.59 -3.17 1.94
C GLY A 10 1.26 -3.61 2.55
N HIS A 11 1.32 -4.75 3.23
CA HIS A 11 0.24 -5.32 4.01
C HIS A 11 0.89 -6.08 5.16
N ARG A 12 0.22 -6.12 6.32
CA ARG A 12 0.77 -6.69 7.56
C ARG A 12 1.54 -7.99 7.33
N LEU A 13 2.71 -8.07 7.96
CA LEU A 13 3.42 -9.33 8.15
C LEU A 13 2.78 -10.15 9.28
N LEU A 14 2.78 -11.47 9.10
CA LEU A 14 2.33 -12.47 10.06
C LEU A 14 3.46 -12.80 11.06
N PRO A 15 3.18 -13.52 12.17
CA PRO A 15 4.21 -13.97 13.10
C PRO A 15 5.35 -14.71 12.40
N GLY A 16 6.59 -14.35 12.77
CA GLY A 16 7.81 -14.83 12.14
C GLY A 16 8.13 -14.10 10.83
N ASP A 17 7.69 -12.86 10.69
CA ASP A 17 7.99 -11.96 9.55
C ASP A 17 7.51 -12.53 8.20
N ARG A 18 6.48 -13.38 8.24
CA ARG A 18 5.93 -14.06 7.06
C ARG A 18 4.98 -13.15 6.28
N PRO A 19 4.99 -13.16 4.94
CA PRO A 19 4.05 -12.39 4.15
C PRO A 19 2.61 -12.95 4.29
N SER A 20 1.63 -12.06 4.35
CA SER A 20 0.21 -12.43 4.24
C SER A 20 -0.12 -12.89 2.81
N ASP A 21 -1.27 -13.54 2.63
CA ASP A 21 -1.71 -13.92 1.29
C ASP A 21 -2.08 -12.71 0.42
N ASP A 22 -2.54 -11.61 1.02
CA ASP A 22 -2.71 -10.34 0.30
C ASP A 22 -1.37 -9.78 -0.18
N LEU A 23 -0.32 -9.83 0.64
CA LEU A 23 1.00 -9.36 0.23
C LEU A 23 1.55 -10.19 -0.93
N LYS A 24 1.38 -11.52 -0.88
CA LYS A 24 1.75 -12.41 -2.00
C LYS A 24 1.00 -12.06 -3.28
N ARG A 25 -0.33 -11.88 -3.21
CA ARG A 25 -1.15 -11.53 -4.37
C ARG A 25 -0.76 -10.18 -4.98
N ARG A 26 -0.46 -9.17 -4.14
CA ARG A 26 0.04 -7.87 -4.60
C ARG A 26 1.37 -8.02 -5.33
N ILE A 27 2.28 -8.83 -4.80
CA ILE A 27 3.57 -9.11 -5.42
C ILE A 27 3.42 -9.84 -6.75
N ASP A 28 2.56 -10.87 -6.82
CA ASP A 28 2.29 -11.59 -8.07
C ASP A 28 1.68 -10.67 -9.13
N CYS A 29 0.76 -9.78 -8.72
CA CYS A 29 0.17 -8.76 -9.57
C CYS A 29 1.22 -7.77 -10.11
N ALA A 30 2.11 -7.27 -9.25
CA ALA A 30 3.18 -6.35 -9.64
C ALA A 30 4.18 -7.00 -10.61
N VAL A 31 4.55 -8.26 -10.38
CA VAL A 31 5.44 -9.01 -11.27
C VAL A 31 4.80 -9.25 -12.63
N ARG A 32 3.51 -9.59 -12.67
CA ARG A 32 2.77 -9.71 -13.94
C ARG A 32 2.80 -8.38 -14.70
N LEU A 33 2.45 -7.28 -14.04
CA LEU A 33 2.44 -5.96 -14.64
C LEU A 33 3.83 -5.53 -15.16
N TRP A 34 4.89 -5.80 -14.39
CA TRP A 34 6.27 -5.54 -14.82
C TRP A 34 6.62 -6.30 -16.09
N ARG A 35 6.23 -7.58 -16.19
CA ARG A 35 6.52 -8.42 -17.37
C ARG A 35 5.72 -8.00 -18.61
N GLU A 36 4.47 -7.59 -18.42
CA GLU A 36 3.57 -7.21 -19.51
C GLU A 36 3.84 -5.79 -20.04
N GLU A 37 4.08 -4.83 -19.15
CA GLU A 37 4.11 -3.40 -19.49
C GLU A 37 5.49 -2.75 -19.28
N GLY A 38 6.29 -3.31 -18.36
CA GLY A 38 7.60 -2.78 -17.96
C GLY A 38 7.54 -1.48 -17.16
N ALA A 39 8.51 -1.28 -16.27
CA ALA A 39 8.68 -0.01 -15.56
C ALA A 39 10.15 0.33 -15.32
N GLY A 40 10.44 1.60 -15.02
CA GLY A 40 11.79 2.05 -14.67
C GLY A 40 12.28 1.48 -13.32
N CYS A 41 11.37 1.31 -12.36
CA CYS A 41 11.63 0.60 -11.13
C CYS A 41 10.37 -0.03 -10.51
N MET A 42 10.60 -0.97 -9.59
CA MET A 42 9.59 -1.47 -8.67
C MET A 42 9.85 -0.85 -7.29
N MET A 43 8.81 -0.31 -6.68
CA MET A 43 8.89 0.42 -5.43
C MET A 43 7.99 -0.20 -4.37
N PRO A 44 8.49 -1.20 -3.62
CA PRO A 44 7.81 -1.70 -2.44
C PRO A 44 7.76 -0.61 -1.37
N CYS A 45 6.55 -0.31 -0.89
CA CYS A 45 6.29 0.73 0.11
C CYS A 45 5.71 0.12 1.38
N GLY A 46 6.40 0.26 2.50
CA GLY A 46 5.91 -0.18 3.81
C GLY A 46 7.03 -0.39 4.82
N GLY A 47 6.95 0.30 5.95
CA GLY A 47 7.95 0.25 7.00
C GLY A 47 7.75 -0.87 8.02
N LEU A 48 8.31 -0.65 9.22
CA LEU A 48 8.31 -1.63 10.29
C LEU A 48 6.91 -1.80 10.91
N THR A 49 6.41 -3.03 10.90
CA THR A 49 5.16 -3.37 11.59
C THR A 49 5.44 -3.75 13.06
N PRO A 50 4.64 -3.27 14.03
CA PRO A 50 4.86 -3.58 15.45
C PRO A 50 5.03 -5.09 15.71
N GLY A 51 6.10 -5.45 16.44
CA GLY A 51 6.43 -6.83 16.77
C GLY A 51 7.09 -7.63 15.63
N ARG A 52 7.51 -6.98 14.54
CA ARG A 52 8.31 -7.57 13.44
C ARG A 52 9.75 -7.07 13.52
N ASN A 53 10.69 -7.80 12.90
CA ASN A 53 12.11 -7.44 12.86
C ASN A 53 12.56 -6.81 11.54
N VAL A 54 11.73 -6.96 10.50
CA VAL A 54 12.00 -6.46 9.15
C VAL A 54 10.82 -5.65 8.65
N THR A 55 11.08 -4.73 7.73
CA THR A 55 10.04 -3.91 7.11
C THR A 55 9.24 -4.71 6.08
N GLU A 56 8.01 -4.27 5.79
CA GLU A 56 7.20 -4.85 4.71
C GLU A 56 7.89 -4.70 3.36
N ALA A 57 8.56 -3.57 3.13
CA ALA A 57 9.31 -3.26 1.92
C ALA A 57 10.48 -4.23 1.69
N GLU A 58 11.22 -4.59 2.74
CA GLU A 58 12.32 -5.58 2.64
C GLU A 58 11.80 -6.97 2.29
N VAL A 59 10.73 -7.43 2.94
CA VAL A 59 10.09 -8.72 2.62
C VAL A 59 9.61 -8.73 1.17
N MET A 60 8.97 -7.65 0.71
CA MET A 60 8.53 -7.51 -0.66
C MET A 60 9.70 -7.54 -1.66
N ARG A 61 10.82 -6.85 -1.39
CA ARG A 61 12.01 -6.90 -2.26
C ARG A 61 12.52 -8.33 -2.44
N ASP A 62 12.60 -9.09 -1.36
CA ASP A 62 13.11 -10.46 -1.44
C ASP A 62 12.13 -11.35 -2.22
N MET A 63 10.82 -11.20 -2.01
CA MET A 63 9.78 -11.89 -2.80
C MET A 63 9.80 -11.51 -4.30
N LEU A 64 10.13 -10.25 -4.63
CA LEU A 64 10.31 -9.78 -6.00
C LEU A 64 11.56 -10.39 -6.65
N ALA A 65 12.68 -10.41 -5.92
CA ALA A 65 13.92 -11.00 -6.38
C ALA A 65 13.78 -12.50 -6.65
N GLU A 66 13.07 -13.23 -5.77
CA GLU A 66 12.71 -14.64 -5.96
C GLU A 66 11.91 -14.90 -7.25
N ARG A 67 11.16 -13.90 -7.73
CA ARG A 67 10.38 -13.95 -8.97
C ARG A 67 11.18 -13.47 -10.21
N GLY A 68 12.48 -13.25 -10.05
CA GLY A 68 13.40 -12.88 -11.12
C GLY A 68 13.43 -11.39 -11.44
N ILE A 69 12.92 -10.53 -10.54
CA ILE A 69 13.08 -9.07 -10.69
C ILE A 69 14.50 -8.70 -10.25
N PRO A 70 15.29 -8.02 -11.09
CA PRO A 70 16.65 -7.58 -10.72
C PRO A 70 16.63 -6.67 -9.49
N ARG A 71 17.54 -6.90 -8.52
CA ARG A 71 17.58 -6.13 -7.27
C ARG A 71 17.86 -4.64 -7.49
N ASP A 72 18.61 -4.29 -8.52
CA ASP A 72 18.90 -2.91 -8.95
C ASP A 72 17.68 -2.21 -9.57
N ALA A 73 16.69 -2.97 -10.04
CA ALA A 73 15.39 -2.45 -10.45
C ALA A 73 14.42 -2.22 -9.27
N ILE A 74 14.78 -2.61 -8.05
CA ILE A 74 13.93 -2.48 -6.86
C ILE A 74 14.43 -1.32 -5.99
N ARG A 75 13.57 -0.33 -5.73
CA ARG A 75 13.85 0.81 -4.84
C ARG A 75 12.92 0.75 -3.64
N LEU A 76 13.46 0.70 -2.43
CA LEU A 76 12.64 0.58 -1.23
C LEU A 76 12.10 1.94 -0.77
N GLU A 77 10.86 1.94 -0.30
CA GLU A 77 10.33 2.95 0.62
C GLU A 77 9.92 2.21 1.91
N ASP A 78 10.73 2.34 2.96
CA ASP A 78 10.64 1.55 4.19
C ASP A 78 10.45 2.41 5.46
N ALA A 79 10.21 3.71 5.29
CA ALA A 79 10.03 4.66 6.38
C ALA A 79 8.57 4.77 6.83
N SER A 80 7.62 4.43 5.95
CA SER A 80 6.21 4.66 6.14
C SER A 80 5.54 3.73 7.16
N ARG A 81 4.63 4.30 7.94
CA ARG A 81 3.83 3.60 8.94
C ARG A 81 2.38 3.42 8.50
N ILE A 82 1.91 4.19 7.53
CA ILE A 82 0.53 4.18 7.02
C ILE A 82 0.48 4.45 5.52
N THR A 83 -0.67 4.17 4.91
CA THR A 83 -0.90 4.33 3.47
C THR A 83 -0.52 5.70 2.92
N ILE A 84 -0.92 6.79 3.60
CA ILE A 84 -0.63 8.15 3.11
C ILE A 84 0.86 8.50 3.22
N GLU A 85 1.56 7.97 4.24
CA GLU A 85 3.01 8.08 4.32
C GLU A 85 3.67 7.31 3.16
N ASN A 86 3.19 6.10 2.82
CA ASN A 86 3.70 5.35 1.67
C ASN A 86 3.65 6.21 0.40
N VAL A 87 2.51 6.84 0.16
CA VAL A 87 2.27 7.68 -1.03
C VAL A 87 3.16 8.93 -1.00
N VAL A 88 3.20 9.66 0.12
CA VAL A 88 3.99 10.89 0.24
C VAL A 88 5.48 10.59 0.15
N ASN A 89 5.98 9.54 0.81
CA ASN A 89 7.39 9.17 0.76
C ASN A 89 7.78 8.67 -0.63
N ALA A 90 6.96 7.82 -1.25
CA ALA A 90 7.19 7.36 -2.62
C ALA A 90 7.22 8.54 -3.61
N SER A 91 6.34 9.53 -3.45
CA SER A 91 6.33 10.74 -4.30
C SER A 91 7.66 11.49 -4.32
N ARG A 92 8.38 11.50 -3.20
CA ARG A 92 9.70 12.18 -3.06
C ARG A 92 10.82 11.42 -3.75
N LEU A 93 10.63 10.12 -4.02
CA LEU A 93 11.59 9.25 -4.69
C LEU A 93 11.38 9.19 -6.21
N LEU A 94 10.26 9.73 -6.69
CA LEU A 94 9.88 9.73 -8.10
C LEU A 94 10.28 11.04 -8.79
N PRO A 95 10.65 10.99 -10.09
CA PRO A 95 10.83 12.21 -10.86
C PRO A 95 9.50 12.96 -10.97
N LYS A 96 9.57 14.29 -11.07
CA LYS A 96 8.37 15.13 -11.26
C LYS A 96 7.64 14.71 -12.55
N GLY A 97 6.34 14.43 -12.43
CA GLY A 97 5.52 13.98 -13.56
C GLY A 97 5.68 12.50 -13.92
N ALA A 98 6.28 11.69 -13.04
CA ALA A 98 6.36 10.25 -13.22
C ALA A 98 4.99 9.62 -13.46
N ARG A 99 4.91 8.74 -14.46
CA ARG A 99 3.75 7.90 -14.70
C ARG A 99 3.82 6.66 -13.83
N VAL A 100 2.91 6.56 -12.88
CA VAL A 100 2.93 5.50 -11.85
C VAL A 100 1.88 4.44 -12.12
N ALA A 101 2.21 3.18 -11.85
CA ALA A 101 1.22 2.15 -11.55
C ALA A 101 1.18 1.90 -10.04
N LEU A 102 -0.01 1.96 -9.44
CA LEU A 102 -0.21 1.61 -8.03
C LEU A 102 -0.77 0.20 -7.94
N VAL A 103 -0.02 -0.70 -7.30
CA VAL A 103 -0.45 -2.07 -6.99
C VAL A 103 -0.79 -2.19 -5.51
N THR A 104 -2.03 -2.59 -5.23
CA THR A 104 -2.55 -2.92 -3.90
C THR A 104 -3.70 -3.92 -4.03
N SER A 105 -4.26 -4.42 -2.93
CA SER A 105 -5.49 -5.24 -2.98
C SER A 105 -6.64 -4.42 -3.55
N ASP A 106 -7.53 -5.06 -4.31
CA ASP A 106 -8.68 -4.41 -4.96
C ASP A 106 -9.61 -3.66 -3.99
N TYR A 107 -9.83 -4.17 -2.77
CA TYR A 107 -10.58 -3.48 -1.73
C TYR A 107 -9.96 -2.16 -1.27
N HIS A 108 -8.64 -2.01 -1.40
CA HIS A 108 -7.87 -0.86 -0.93
C HIS A 108 -7.58 0.16 -2.05
N LEU A 109 -7.88 -0.20 -3.30
CA LEU A 109 -7.43 0.56 -4.46
C LEU A 109 -8.03 1.97 -4.51
N GLU A 110 -9.31 2.11 -4.18
CA GLU A 110 -10.02 3.39 -4.23
C GLU A 110 -9.38 4.44 -3.30
N ARG A 111 -9.17 4.08 -2.03
CA ARG A 111 -8.57 4.97 -1.03
C ARG A 111 -7.14 5.33 -1.38
N ALA A 112 -6.33 4.35 -1.75
CA ALA A 112 -4.93 4.59 -2.13
C ALA A 112 -4.81 5.48 -3.38
N MET A 113 -5.74 5.37 -4.33
CA MET A 113 -5.82 6.25 -5.49
C MET A 113 -6.27 7.67 -5.13
N ASP A 114 -7.18 7.85 -4.16
CA ASP A 114 -7.54 9.18 -3.65
C ASP A 114 -6.31 9.86 -3.01
N ASP A 115 -5.55 9.13 -2.18
CA ASP A 115 -4.33 9.65 -1.54
C ASP A 115 -3.28 10.07 -2.60
N LEU A 116 -3.09 9.27 -3.66
CA LEU A 116 -2.19 9.62 -4.78
C LEU A 116 -2.63 10.87 -5.54
N ARG A 117 -3.93 10.99 -5.86
CA ARG A 117 -4.48 12.16 -6.54
C ARG A 117 -4.27 13.43 -5.71
N ARG A 118 -4.48 13.35 -4.40
CA ARG A 118 -4.25 14.46 -3.47
C ARG A 118 -2.78 14.84 -3.35
N ALA A 119 -1.88 13.87 -3.46
CA ALA A 119 -0.44 14.09 -3.55
C ALA A 119 0.01 14.63 -4.92
N GLY A 120 -0.90 14.78 -5.90
CA GLY A 120 -0.58 15.26 -7.24
C GLY A 120 0.17 14.26 -8.11
N ILE A 121 0.06 12.95 -7.80
CA ILE A 121 0.69 11.89 -8.59
C ILE A 121 -0.31 11.38 -9.63
N ASP A 122 0.10 11.37 -10.90
CA ASP A 122 -0.64 10.71 -11.98
C ASP A 122 -0.35 9.20 -11.94
N ALA A 123 -1.36 8.44 -11.50
CA ALA A 123 -1.26 7.01 -11.31
C ALA A 123 -2.40 6.25 -11.99
N VAL A 124 -2.10 5.02 -12.40
CA VAL A 124 -3.09 4.00 -12.78
C VAL A 124 -3.14 2.95 -11.67
N GLY A 125 -4.32 2.73 -11.12
CA GLY A 125 -4.54 1.70 -10.10
C GLY A 125 -4.67 0.30 -10.70
N VAL A 126 -3.95 -0.67 -10.13
CA VAL A 126 -4.01 -2.09 -10.50
C VAL A 126 -4.30 -2.91 -9.24
N GLY A 127 -5.54 -3.37 -9.12
CA GLY A 127 -6.00 -4.15 -7.97
C GLY A 127 -5.57 -5.62 -8.08
N ALA A 128 -4.87 -6.11 -7.06
CA ALA A 128 -4.71 -7.53 -6.83
C ALA A 128 -6.04 -8.11 -6.32
N GLU A 129 -6.57 -9.10 -7.03
CA GLU A 129 -7.88 -9.69 -6.74
C GLU A 129 -7.91 -10.32 -5.35
N THR A 130 -8.89 -9.93 -4.53
CA THR A 130 -9.16 -10.60 -3.26
C THR A 130 -10.19 -11.70 -3.47
N PRO A 131 -9.91 -12.98 -3.16
CA PRO A 131 -10.87 -14.06 -3.41
C PRO A 131 -12.24 -13.78 -2.74
N PRO A 132 -13.37 -14.12 -3.40
CA PRO A 132 -14.69 -13.91 -2.83
C PRO A 132 -14.87 -14.69 -1.52
N GLY A 133 -15.59 -14.10 -0.57
CA GLY A 133 -15.91 -14.71 0.71
C GLY A 133 -15.90 -13.71 1.87
N PRO A 134 -16.16 -14.18 3.10
CA PRO A 134 -16.35 -13.31 4.27
C PRO A 134 -15.16 -12.37 4.53
N TYR A 135 -13.93 -12.82 4.24
CA TYR A 135 -12.74 -11.99 4.37
C TYR A 135 -12.78 -10.78 3.42
N ARG A 136 -13.15 -10.98 2.16
CA ARG A 136 -13.28 -9.91 1.16
C ARG A 136 -14.31 -8.90 1.64
N ASP A 137 -15.51 -9.36 1.99
CA ASP A 137 -16.61 -8.49 2.42
C ASP A 137 -16.19 -7.64 3.63
N ALA A 138 -15.50 -8.26 4.59
CA ALA A 138 -14.99 -7.56 5.76
C ALA A 138 -13.89 -6.54 5.41
N MET A 139 -13.01 -6.80 4.44
CA MET A 139 -12.00 -5.83 4.00
C MET A 139 -12.63 -4.64 3.27
N PHE A 140 -13.61 -4.86 2.39
CA PHE A 140 -14.32 -3.76 1.74
C PHE A 140 -15.07 -2.89 2.76
N GLU A 141 -15.73 -3.51 3.73
CA GLU A 141 -16.41 -2.79 4.81
C GLU A 141 -15.42 -1.99 5.67
N LYS A 142 -14.29 -2.59 6.02
CA LYS A 142 -13.19 -1.92 6.73
C LYS A 142 -12.77 -0.66 5.96
N GLU A 143 -12.42 -0.79 4.68
CA GLU A 143 -11.98 0.33 3.84
C GLU A 143 -13.06 1.41 3.70
N ARG A 144 -14.33 1.02 3.58
CA ARG A 144 -15.45 1.97 3.56
C ARG A 144 -15.56 2.78 4.85
N VAL A 145 -15.37 2.16 6.02
CA VAL A 145 -15.37 2.85 7.31
C VAL A 145 -14.22 3.85 7.41
N ILE A 146 -13.03 3.45 6.95
CA ILE A 146 -11.83 4.29 6.96
C ILE A 146 -12.01 5.49 6.04
N SER A 147 -12.40 5.27 4.78
CA SER A 147 -12.59 6.34 3.80
C SER A 147 -13.61 7.37 4.27
N ARG A 148 -14.72 6.94 4.90
CA ARG A 148 -15.70 7.87 5.49
C ARG A 148 -15.12 8.72 6.61
N GLU A 149 -14.25 8.15 7.44
CA GLU A 149 -13.61 8.94 8.49
C GLU A 149 -12.60 9.93 7.90
N PHE A 150 -11.81 9.54 6.90
CA PHE A 150 -10.95 10.46 6.16
C PHE A 150 -11.75 11.64 5.60
N GLU A 151 -12.85 11.38 4.89
CA GLU A 151 -13.73 12.42 4.36
C GLU A 151 -14.27 13.33 5.45
N ARG A 152 -14.72 12.76 6.58
CA ARG A 152 -15.24 13.53 7.72
C ARG A 152 -14.19 14.45 8.32
N LEU A 153 -12.96 13.96 8.52
CA LEU A 153 -11.88 14.75 9.10
C LEU A 153 -11.38 15.82 8.12
N ARG A 154 -11.32 15.53 6.81
CA ARG A 154 -11.04 16.52 5.76
C ARG A 154 -12.10 17.62 5.72
N ALA A 155 -13.38 17.26 5.80
CA ALA A 155 -14.48 18.23 5.84
C ALA A 155 -14.46 19.13 7.08
N ALA A 156 -13.86 18.65 8.17
CA ALA A 156 -13.63 19.43 9.39
C ALA A 156 -12.40 20.37 9.30
N GLY A 157 -11.71 20.40 8.15
CA GLY A 157 -10.59 21.32 7.89
C GLY A 157 -9.24 20.86 8.45
N LEU A 158 -9.12 19.60 8.85
CA LEU A 158 -7.85 19.06 9.35
C LEU A 158 -6.84 18.88 8.22
N THR A 159 -5.57 19.05 8.53
CA THR A 159 -4.44 18.76 7.65
C THR A 159 -4.25 17.25 7.48
N GLU A 160 -3.66 16.81 6.36
CA GLU A 160 -3.41 15.38 6.13
C GLU A 160 -2.56 14.74 7.24
N ASP A 161 -1.64 15.49 7.87
CA ASP A 161 -0.84 15.03 9.01
C ASP A 161 -1.70 14.79 10.27
N GLU A 162 -2.65 15.67 10.56
CA GLU A 162 -3.59 15.51 11.68
C GLU A 162 -4.53 14.33 11.44
N ILE A 163 -5.05 14.20 10.22
CA ILE A 163 -5.94 13.11 9.82
C ILE A 163 -5.22 11.78 9.95
N SER A 164 -4.00 11.69 9.41
CA SER A 164 -3.13 10.53 9.51
C SER A 164 -2.98 10.04 10.95
N ARG A 165 -2.67 10.97 11.87
CA ARG A 165 -2.52 10.67 13.29
C ARG A 165 -3.81 10.15 13.90
N LEU A 166 -4.94 10.83 13.64
CA LEU A 166 -6.25 10.45 14.19
C LEU A 166 -6.76 9.11 13.67
N ILE A 167 -6.52 8.79 12.40
CA ILE A 167 -6.89 7.51 11.80
C ILE A 167 -6.12 6.37 12.48
N VAL A 168 -4.80 6.55 12.70
CA VAL A 168 -3.98 5.57 13.43
C VAL A 168 -4.44 5.41 14.88
N GLU A 169 -4.65 6.52 15.58
CA GLU A 169 -4.96 6.49 17.02
C GLU A 169 -6.38 6.02 17.32
N ARG A 170 -7.37 6.43 16.51
CA ARG A 170 -8.80 6.27 16.86
C ARG A 170 -9.50 5.22 16.03
N VAL A 171 -9.23 5.15 14.72
CA VAL A 171 -9.93 4.22 13.83
C VAL A 171 -9.22 2.88 13.80
N GLN A 172 -7.90 2.88 13.63
CA GLN A 172 -7.13 1.63 13.55
C GLN A 172 -7.13 0.88 14.87
N ALA A 173 -6.92 1.57 16.00
CA ALA A 173 -7.00 0.94 17.32
C ALA A 173 -8.36 0.27 17.56
N ARG A 174 -9.45 0.96 17.20
CA ARG A 174 -10.81 0.44 17.29
C ARG A 174 -11.04 -0.75 16.36
N LEU A 175 -10.66 -0.66 15.08
CA LEU A 175 -10.84 -1.74 14.10
C LEU A 175 -10.03 -3.00 14.45
N ILE A 176 -8.85 -2.84 15.06
CA ILE A 176 -8.04 -3.96 15.56
C ILE A 176 -8.72 -4.58 16.79
N GLN A 177 -9.19 -3.76 17.74
CA GLN A 177 -9.81 -4.24 18.99
C GLN A 177 -11.18 -4.87 18.79
N GLU A 178 -12.02 -4.32 17.92
CA GLU A 178 -13.41 -4.74 17.75
C GLU A 178 -13.58 -5.88 16.73
N ASN A 179 -12.69 -5.98 15.73
CA ASN A 179 -12.92 -6.82 14.56
C ASN A 179 -11.69 -7.62 14.06
N GLY A 180 -10.53 -7.52 14.73
CA GLY A 180 -9.32 -8.26 14.36
C GLY A 180 -8.73 -7.88 12.99
N PHE A 181 -9.07 -6.70 12.47
CA PHE A 181 -8.67 -6.27 11.13
C PHE A 181 -7.14 -6.06 11.00
N PRO A 182 -6.55 -6.26 9.79
CA PRO A 182 -5.17 -5.89 9.52
C PRO A 182 -4.89 -4.40 9.74
N LYS A 183 -3.61 -4.05 9.92
CA LYS A 183 -3.12 -2.66 9.79
C LYS A 183 -3.53 -2.04 8.44
N LEU A 184 -3.65 -0.71 8.41
CA LEU A 184 -3.99 0.13 7.25
C LEU A 184 -2.87 0.18 6.21
#